data_AF-A0A7X8I4P6-F1
#
_entry.id   AF-A0A7X8I4P6-F1
#
_cell.length_a   1.000
_cell.length_b   1.000
_cell.length_c   1.000
_cell.angle_alpha   90.00
_cell.angle_beta   90.00
_cell.angle_gamma   90.00
#
_symmetry.space_group_name_H-M   'P 1'
#
loop_
_entity.id
_entity.type
_entity.pdbx_description
1 polymer ?
#
loop_
_entity_poly.entity_id
_entity_poly.type
_entity_poly.pdbx_seq_one_letter_code
_entity_poly.pdbx_strand_id
1 'polypeptide(L)'
;MNNELVLIILLMVLNKNRDKKSLELPDSRNIFDKNIDLPYTMEKIKIMKKIGPYFPEDFHPMLNKSIIIAEKIVKTYEVIEFMQEQETNYIQEVIPVKNNRERLSYISNIIQKELHKGNIKDIGVAMETILNIERYKKIFTALIPIMSDPDTINSPDKIFDLMEVFMDGKTEKEKAKMKEMVKMLEVMKTLDTPKKESSS
;
A
#
# COMPACT_ATOMS: atom_id res chain seq x y z
N MET A 1 -13.85 0.90 -30.56
CA MET A 1 -13.24 1.95 -29.71
C MET A 1 -12.89 3.08 -30.64
N ASN A 2 -13.48 4.26 -30.44
CA ASN A 2 -13.53 5.30 -31.48
C ASN A 2 -12.14 5.89 -31.72
N ASN A 3 -11.53 5.51 -32.85
CA ASN A 3 -10.25 6.04 -33.33
C ASN A 3 -10.25 7.57 -33.42
N GLU A 4 -11.42 8.19 -33.58
CA GLU A 4 -11.60 9.65 -33.56
C GLU A 4 -11.23 10.28 -32.21
N LEU A 5 -11.54 9.62 -31.09
CA LEU A 5 -11.26 10.13 -29.75
C LEU A 5 -9.76 10.04 -29.43
N VAL A 6 -9.12 8.98 -29.90
CA VAL A 6 -7.65 8.83 -29.84
C VAL A 6 -6.96 9.86 -30.76
N LEU A 7 -7.52 10.14 -31.94
CA LEU A 7 -7.02 11.16 -32.85
C LEU A 7 -7.10 12.57 -32.24
N ILE A 8 -8.18 12.88 -31.52
CA ILE A 8 -8.36 14.17 -30.83
C ILE A 8 -7.33 14.34 -29.70
N ILE A 9 -7.09 13.28 -28.92
CA ILE A 9 -6.07 13.29 -27.86
C ILE A 9 -4.66 13.42 -28.47
N LEU A 10 -4.37 12.70 -29.56
CA LEU A 10 -3.08 12.77 -30.26
C LEU A 10 -2.84 14.15 -30.87
N LEU A 11 -3.87 14.77 -31.46
CA LEU A 11 -3.82 16.13 -32.01
C LEU A 11 -3.61 17.18 -30.90
N MET A 12 -4.22 17.00 -29.72
CA MET A 12 -3.96 17.86 -28.56
C MET A 12 -2.52 17.76 -28.06
N VAL A 13 -1.91 16.57 -28.09
CA VAL A 13 -0.51 16.37 -27.65
C VAL A 13 0.47 16.93 -28.69
N LEU A 14 0.20 16.76 -29.99
CA LEU A 14 1.07 17.24 -31.08
C LEU A 14 1.08 18.77 -31.22
N ASN A 15 0.00 19.44 -30.83
CA ASN A 15 -0.10 20.91 -30.91
C ASN A 15 0.68 21.66 -29.80
N LYS A 16 1.32 20.94 -28.87
CA LYS A 16 2.06 21.53 -27.74
C LYS A 16 3.42 22.13 -28.12
N ASN A 17 3.95 21.82 -29.32
CA ASN A 17 5.33 22.16 -29.70
C ASN A 17 5.45 23.30 -30.74
N ARG A 18 4.37 24.04 -31.03
CA ARG A 18 4.44 25.20 -31.92
C ARG A 18 3.89 26.45 -31.25
N ASP A 19 4.85 27.30 -30.92
CA ASP A 19 4.75 28.71 -30.60
C ASP A 19 4.13 29.11 -29.27
N LYS A 20 4.92 29.93 -28.56
CA LYS A 20 4.61 30.65 -27.33
C LYS A 20 3.34 31.48 -27.48
N LYS A 21 2.19 30.86 -27.24
CA LYS A 21 1.04 31.48 -26.59
C LYS A 21 0.59 30.48 -25.55
N SER A 22 0.57 30.90 -24.30
CA SER A 22 0.00 30.11 -23.21
C SER A 22 -1.35 29.59 -23.68
N LEU A 23 -1.44 28.27 -23.80
CA LEU A 23 -2.70 27.59 -23.94
C LEU A 23 -3.41 27.85 -22.61
N GLU A 24 -4.16 28.95 -22.54
CA GLU A 24 -5.14 29.14 -21.50
C GLU A 24 -6.15 28.02 -21.69
N LEU A 25 -5.89 26.91 -20.99
CA LEU A 25 -6.92 25.95 -20.67
C LEU A 25 -8.11 26.80 -20.21
N PRO A 26 -9.32 26.61 -20.78
CA PRO A 26 -10.49 27.34 -20.29
C PRO A 26 -10.49 27.15 -18.79
N ASP A 27 -10.50 28.27 -18.07
CA ASP A 27 -10.31 28.30 -16.64
C ASP A 27 -11.32 27.37 -15.98
N SER A 28 -10.88 26.14 -15.68
CA SER A 28 -11.73 25.06 -15.19
C SER A 28 -12.21 25.35 -13.77
N ARG A 29 -11.72 26.44 -13.18
CA ARG A 29 -12.18 27.00 -11.90
C ARG A 29 -13.69 27.23 -11.87
N ASN A 30 -14.36 27.54 -12.98
CA ASN A 30 -15.76 28.00 -12.93
C ASN A 30 -16.85 26.98 -13.30
N ILE A 31 -16.54 25.80 -13.87
CA ILE A 31 -17.58 24.81 -14.24
C ILE A 31 -17.84 23.81 -13.09
N PHE A 32 -16.86 23.63 -12.20
CA PHE A 32 -16.87 22.63 -11.13
C PHE A 32 -16.65 23.23 -9.74
N ASP A 33 -16.92 24.53 -9.57
CA ASP A 33 -16.76 25.29 -8.31
C ASP A 33 -17.75 24.88 -7.20
N LYS A 34 -18.57 23.86 -7.45
CA LYS A 34 -19.32 23.15 -6.41
C LYS A 34 -18.46 21.99 -5.91
N ASN A 35 -17.85 22.18 -4.75
CA ASN A 35 -17.23 21.11 -3.97
C ASN A 35 -18.24 19.97 -3.77
N ILE A 36 -18.15 18.93 -4.59
CA ILE A 36 -18.93 17.71 -4.42
C ILE A 36 -18.37 17.00 -3.19
N ASP A 37 -19.22 16.72 -2.22
CA ASP A 37 -18.87 15.82 -1.12
C ASP A 37 -18.78 14.38 -1.67
N LEU A 38 -17.56 13.97 -2.04
CA LEU A 38 -17.27 12.66 -2.61
C LEU A 38 -17.70 11.51 -1.67
N PRO A 39 -17.34 11.51 -0.37
CA PRO A 39 -17.82 10.50 0.58
C PRO A 39 -19.34 10.36 0.62
N TYR A 40 -20.06 11.47 0.76
CA TYR A 40 -21.52 11.47 0.84
C TYR A 40 -22.15 10.97 -0.47
N THR A 41 -21.66 11.45 -1.60
CA THR A 41 -22.19 11.08 -2.92
C THR A 41 -21.98 9.60 -3.20
N MET A 42 -20.81 9.06 -2.86
CA MET A 42 -20.51 7.64 -3.00
C MET A 42 -21.41 6.77 -2.10
N GLU A 43 -21.72 7.22 -0.90
CA GLU A 43 -22.66 6.54 -0.01
C GLU A 43 -24.08 6.49 -0.61
N LYS A 44 -24.57 7.60 -1.16
CA LYS A 44 -25.89 7.65 -1.82
C LYS A 44 -25.95 6.74 -3.05
N ILE A 45 -24.89 6.67 -3.85
CA ILE A 45 -24.79 5.74 -4.97
C ILE A 45 -24.89 4.28 -4.48
N LYS A 46 -24.18 3.92 -3.40
CA LYS A 46 -24.24 2.57 -2.81
C LYS A 46 -25.65 2.22 -2.31
N ILE A 47 -26.32 3.16 -1.63
CA ILE A 47 -27.71 2.97 -1.20
C ILE A 47 -28.61 2.78 -2.42
N MET A 48 -28.46 3.61 -3.45
CA MET A 48 -29.27 3.54 -4.66
C MET A 48 -29.11 2.19 -5.39
N LYS A 49 -27.89 1.65 -5.45
CA LYS A 49 -27.64 0.30 -6.00
C LYS A 49 -28.30 -0.81 -5.19
N LYS A 50 -28.41 -0.65 -3.86
CA LYS A 50 -29.07 -1.63 -2.97
C LYS A 50 -30.59 -1.58 -3.07
N ILE A 51 -31.17 -0.38 -3.19
CA ILE A 51 -32.63 -0.23 -3.29
C ILE A 51 -33.14 -0.35 -4.73
N GLY A 52 -32.28 -0.12 -5.73
CA GLY A 52 -32.61 -0.13 -7.16
C GLY A 52 -33.34 -1.39 -7.65
N PRO A 53 -32.96 -2.61 -7.23
CA PRO A 53 -33.68 -3.83 -7.61
C PRO A 53 -35.14 -3.90 -7.16
N TYR A 54 -35.55 -3.10 -6.16
CA TYR A 54 -36.92 -3.05 -5.66
C TYR A 54 -37.81 -2.02 -6.37
N PHE A 55 -37.24 -1.24 -7.31
CA PHE A 55 -38.02 -0.33 -8.15
C PHE A 55 -38.74 -1.09 -9.27
N PRO A 56 -39.84 -0.55 -9.82
CA PRO A 56 -40.52 -1.16 -10.96
C PRO A 56 -39.56 -1.26 -12.16
N GLU A 57 -39.72 -2.34 -12.95
CA GLU A 57 -38.80 -2.72 -14.03
C GLU A 57 -38.62 -1.61 -15.07
N ASP A 58 -39.69 -0.86 -15.37
CA ASP A 58 -39.68 0.28 -16.30
C ASP A 58 -38.67 1.37 -15.91
N PHE A 59 -38.35 1.50 -14.62
CA PHE A 59 -37.40 2.48 -14.12
C PHE A 59 -35.95 1.99 -14.17
N HIS A 60 -35.70 0.67 -14.28
CA HIS A 60 -34.35 0.10 -14.21
C HIS A 60 -33.38 0.69 -15.24
N PRO A 61 -33.76 0.88 -16.53
CA PRO A 61 -32.86 1.47 -17.51
C PRO A 61 -32.45 2.91 -17.17
N MET A 62 -33.39 3.70 -16.64
CA MET A 62 -33.15 5.08 -16.23
C MET A 62 -32.28 5.15 -14.97
N LEU A 63 -32.58 4.31 -13.98
CA LEU A 63 -31.84 4.22 -12.73
C LEU A 63 -30.39 3.80 -12.98
N ASN A 64 -30.17 2.74 -13.76
CA ASN A 64 -28.84 2.26 -14.08
C ASN A 64 -28.02 3.31 -14.83
N LYS A 65 -28.60 4.00 -15.82
CA LYS A 65 -27.92 5.09 -16.52
C LYS A 65 -27.53 6.23 -15.56
N SER A 66 -28.45 6.62 -14.69
CA SER A 66 -28.23 7.71 -13.73
C SER A 66 -27.14 7.37 -12.72
N ILE A 67 -27.15 6.14 -12.20
CA ILE A 67 -26.11 5.61 -11.31
C ILE A 67 -24.75 5.61 -12.02
N ILE A 68 -24.68 5.11 -13.26
CA ILE A 68 -23.43 5.08 -14.05
C ILE A 68 -22.90 6.50 -14.29
N ILE A 69 -23.77 7.46 -14.60
CA ILE A 69 -23.37 8.86 -14.80
C ILE A 69 -22.82 9.44 -13.49
N ALA A 70 -23.51 9.22 -12.37
CA ALA A 70 -23.07 9.68 -11.06
C ALA A 70 -21.70 9.10 -10.68
N GLU A 71 -21.46 7.80 -10.92
CA GLU A 71 -20.17 7.16 -10.68
C GLU A 71 -19.05 7.75 -11.55
N LYS A 72 -19.33 8.02 -12.83
CA LYS A 72 -18.36 8.66 -13.72
C LYS A 72 -17.99 10.05 -13.23
N ILE A 73 -18.97 10.86 -12.78
CA ILE A 73 -18.71 12.19 -12.24
C ILE A 73 -17.81 12.09 -11.00
N VAL A 74 -18.15 11.23 -10.03
CA VAL A 74 -17.34 11.02 -8.82
C VAL A 74 -15.89 10.65 -9.19
N LYS A 75 -15.70 9.73 -10.13
CA LYS A 75 -14.36 9.31 -10.56
C LYS A 75 -13.59 10.40 -11.28
N THR A 76 -14.27 11.22 -12.09
CA THR A 76 -13.63 12.37 -12.73
C THR A 76 -13.16 13.39 -11.69
N TYR A 77 -13.94 13.65 -10.64
CA TYR A 77 -13.53 14.53 -9.54
C TYR A 77 -12.32 13.98 -8.79
N GLU A 78 -12.30 12.69 -8.44
CA GLU A 78 -11.12 12.06 -7.79
C GLU A 78 -9.86 12.20 -8.66
N VAL A 79 -9.97 12.04 -9.98
CA VAL A 79 -8.83 12.20 -10.89
C VAL A 79 -8.37 13.65 -10.97
N ILE A 80 -9.29 14.61 -11.01
CA ILE A 80 -8.94 16.04 -11.03
C ILE A 80 -8.26 16.43 -9.72
N GLU A 81 -8.79 15.98 -8.57
CA GLU A 81 -8.20 16.22 -7.26
C GLU A 81 -6.79 15.63 -7.19
N PHE A 82 -6.59 14.40 -7.66
CA PHE A 82 -5.27 13.77 -7.74
C PHE A 82 -4.31 14.52 -8.67
N MET A 83 -4.77 14.99 -9.84
CA MET A 83 -3.93 15.78 -10.76
C MET A 83 -3.56 17.17 -10.21
N GLN A 84 -4.34 17.69 -9.26
CA GLN A 84 -4.07 18.95 -8.56
C GLN A 84 -3.16 18.76 -7.35
N GLU A 85 -2.89 17.52 -6.91
CA GLU A 85 -1.92 17.26 -5.86
C GLU A 85 -0.54 17.77 -6.30
N GLN A 86 0.03 18.65 -5.50
CA GLN A 86 1.36 19.18 -5.77
C GLN A 86 2.41 18.09 -5.56
N GLU A 87 3.42 18.05 -6.42
CA GLU A 87 4.59 17.17 -6.28
C GLU A 87 5.28 17.32 -4.91
N THR A 88 5.07 18.46 -4.23
CA THR A 88 5.58 18.71 -2.89
C THR A 88 5.03 17.76 -1.81
N ASN A 89 3.90 17.10 -2.07
CA ASN A 89 3.31 16.09 -1.18
C ASN A 89 4.04 14.73 -1.25
N TYR A 90 4.97 14.57 -2.19
CA TYR A 90 5.75 13.36 -2.40
C TYR A 90 7.16 13.48 -1.77
N ILE A 91 7.91 12.38 -1.70
CA ILE A 91 9.22 12.34 -1.05
C ILE A 91 10.21 13.22 -1.84
N GLN A 92 10.59 14.37 -1.27
CA GLN A 92 11.52 15.30 -1.91
C GLN A 92 12.98 15.00 -1.58
N GLU A 93 13.27 14.55 -0.35
CA GLU A 93 14.63 14.35 0.13
C GLU A 93 14.78 13.05 0.92
N VAL A 94 15.93 12.40 0.76
CA VAL A 94 16.29 11.24 1.57
C VAL A 94 16.95 11.74 2.85
N ILE A 95 16.34 11.43 3.99
CA ILE A 95 16.93 11.75 5.29
C ILE A 95 18.19 10.88 5.50
N PRO A 96 19.38 11.49 5.64
CA PRO A 96 20.60 10.73 5.86
C PRO A 96 20.56 10.09 7.26
N VAL A 97 20.91 8.80 7.32
CA VAL A 97 20.93 7.99 8.56
C VAL A 97 22.23 7.22 8.62
N LYS A 98 22.79 7.05 9.82
CA LYS A 98 24.14 6.52 10.02
C LYS A 98 24.23 5.02 9.72
N ASN A 99 23.16 4.27 9.99
CA ASN A 99 23.10 2.82 9.76
C ASN A 99 21.66 2.30 9.62
N ASN A 100 21.52 1.03 9.24
CA ASN A 100 20.23 0.38 9.01
C ASN A 100 19.38 0.27 10.29
N ARG A 101 20.01 0.12 11.46
CA ARG A 101 19.32 0.07 12.75
C ARG A 101 18.64 1.39 13.07
N GLU A 102 19.34 2.50 12.85
CA GLU A 102 18.79 3.84 13.00
C GLU A 102 17.64 4.09 12.02
N ARG A 103 17.80 3.68 10.76
CA ARG A 103 16.75 3.75 9.73
C ARG A 103 15.46 3.02 10.16
N LEU A 104 15.59 1.79 10.66
CA LEU A 104 14.46 1.01 11.15
C LEU A 104 13.80 1.63 12.37
N SER A 105 14.59 2.18 13.30
CA SER A 105 14.06 2.85 14.48
C SER A 105 13.21 4.05 14.08
N TYR A 106 13.66 4.89 13.13
CA TYR A 106 12.86 6.00 12.63
C TYR A 106 11.56 5.54 11.96
N ILE A 107 11.62 4.54 11.08
CA ILE A 107 10.44 3.99 10.41
C ILE A 107 9.43 3.46 11.44
N SER A 108 9.90 2.64 12.38
CA SER A 108 9.05 2.07 13.44
C SER A 108 8.39 3.13 14.31
N ASN A 109 9.15 4.17 14.69
CA ASN A 109 8.63 5.26 15.49
C ASN A 109 7.56 6.07 14.75
N ILE A 110 7.74 6.33 13.45
CA ILE A 110 6.74 7.04 12.63
C ILE A 110 5.47 6.21 12.49
N ILE A 111 5.60 4.91 12.17
CA ILE A 111 4.45 4.00 12.06
C ILE A 111 3.68 3.95 13.39
N GLN A 112 4.38 3.76 14.51
CA GLN A 112 3.76 3.76 15.84
C GLN A 112 3.03 5.08 16.12
N LYS A 113 3.64 6.22 15.79
CA LYS A 113 3.03 7.54 16.02
C LYS A 113 1.75 7.75 15.20
N GLU A 114 1.74 7.35 13.93
CA GLU A 114 0.56 7.49 13.08
C GLU A 114 -0.56 6.52 13.47
N LEU A 115 -0.22 5.30 13.93
CA LEU A 115 -1.21 4.37 14.49
C LEU A 115 -1.87 4.90 15.77
N HIS A 116 -1.10 5.53 16.68
CA HIS A 116 -1.65 6.11 17.90
C HIS A 116 -2.50 7.36 17.67
N LYS A 117 -2.32 8.06 16.54
CA LYS A 117 -3.05 9.29 16.21
C LYS A 117 -4.45 9.08 15.63
N GLY A 118 -4.81 7.84 15.28
CA GLY A 118 -6.18 7.41 15.01
C GLY A 118 -7.04 8.40 14.22
N ASN A 119 -6.82 8.56 12.92
CA ASN A 119 -7.80 9.20 12.05
C ASN A 119 -8.89 8.19 11.63
N ILE A 120 -10.12 8.53 11.96
CA ILE A 120 -11.27 7.66 12.27
C ILE A 120 -12.01 7.14 11.00
N LYS A 121 -11.37 7.10 9.82
CA LYS A 121 -12.07 6.71 8.58
C LYS A 121 -12.04 5.21 8.27
N ASP A 122 -11.01 4.49 8.73
CA ASP A 122 -10.84 3.05 8.49
C ASP A 122 -10.62 2.28 9.80
N ILE A 123 -11.57 2.40 10.73
CA ILE A 123 -11.54 1.77 12.06
C ILE A 123 -11.27 0.26 11.98
N GLY A 124 -11.72 -0.44 10.92
CA GLY A 124 -11.48 -1.88 10.75
C GLY A 124 -10.00 -2.24 10.58
N VAL A 125 -9.27 -1.52 9.72
CA VAL A 125 -7.84 -1.76 9.45
C VAL A 125 -6.99 -1.23 10.61
N ALA A 126 -7.38 -0.09 11.19
CA ALA A 126 -6.71 0.46 12.37
C ALA A 126 -6.86 -0.47 13.60
N MET A 127 -8.04 -1.05 13.83
CA MET A 127 -8.26 -2.01 14.92
C MET A 127 -7.45 -3.29 14.73
N GLU A 128 -7.43 -3.87 13.53
CA GLU A 128 -6.60 -5.06 13.24
C GLU A 128 -5.11 -4.78 13.42
N THR A 129 -4.65 -3.57 13.09
CA THR A 129 -3.25 -3.15 13.26
C THR A 129 -2.92 -2.87 14.73
N ILE A 130 -3.82 -2.25 15.49
CA ILE A 130 -3.67 -2.01 16.93
C ILE A 130 -3.66 -3.33 17.71
N LEU A 131 -4.56 -4.27 17.38
CA LEU A 131 -4.63 -5.59 18.01
C LEU A 131 -3.37 -6.42 17.74
N ASN A 132 -2.72 -6.23 16.59
CA ASN A 132 -1.51 -6.95 16.20
C ASN A 132 -0.21 -6.16 16.43
N ILE A 133 -0.25 -5.01 17.12
CA ILE A 133 0.92 -4.12 17.25
C ILE A 133 2.08 -4.79 17.99
N GLU A 134 1.78 -5.64 18.96
CA GLU A 134 2.78 -6.46 19.67
C GLU A 134 3.46 -7.45 18.72
N ARG A 135 2.70 -8.06 17.81
CA ARG A 135 3.22 -9.00 16.81
C ARG A 135 4.13 -8.27 15.81
N TYR A 136 3.73 -7.10 15.34
CA TYR A 136 4.58 -6.28 14.47
C TYR A 136 5.86 -5.84 15.19
N LYS A 137 5.76 -5.41 16.46
CA LYS A 137 6.93 -5.05 17.27
C LYS A 137 7.90 -6.22 17.43
N LYS A 138 7.41 -7.45 17.66
CA LYS A 138 8.23 -8.67 17.69
C LYS A 138 8.93 -8.92 16.34
N ILE A 139 8.21 -8.81 15.22
CA ILE A 139 8.76 -8.98 13.86
C ILE A 139 9.87 -7.95 13.60
N PHE A 140 9.61 -6.67 13.86
CA PHE A 140 10.60 -5.62 13.67
C PHE A 140 11.84 -5.81 14.57
N THR A 141 11.64 -6.23 15.82
CA THR A 141 12.74 -6.48 16.75
C THR A 141 13.62 -7.64 16.27
N ALA A 142 13.02 -8.70 15.75
CA ALA A 142 13.73 -9.85 15.20
C ALA A 142 14.49 -9.53 13.90
N LEU A 143 13.99 -8.59 13.09
CA LEU A 143 14.63 -8.16 11.83
C LEU A 143 15.85 -7.24 12.04
N ILE A 144 15.92 -6.50 13.15
CA ILE A 144 17.03 -5.56 13.43
C ILE A 144 18.42 -6.23 13.37
N PRO A 145 18.64 -7.39 14.02
CA PRO A 145 19.90 -8.14 13.90
C PRO A 145 20.30 -8.48 12.47
N ILE A 146 19.36 -8.99 11.65
CA ILE A 146 19.64 -9.43 10.27
C ILE A 146 20.10 -8.27 9.38
N MET A 147 19.46 -7.11 9.50
CA MET A 147 19.78 -5.95 8.66
C MET A 147 21.03 -5.19 9.12
N SER A 148 21.43 -5.37 10.37
CA SER A 148 22.61 -4.72 10.96
C SER A 148 23.88 -5.54 10.74
N ASP A 149 23.74 -6.86 10.61
CA ASP A 149 24.85 -7.79 10.40
C ASP A 149 24.36 -8.97 9.54
N PRO A 150 24.72 -9.02 8.24
CA PRO A 150 24.34 -10.10 7.33
C PRO A 150 24.76 -11.49 7.80
N ASP A 151 25.82 -11.59 8.62
CA ASP A 151 26.30 -12.86 9.18
C ASP A 151 25.43 -13.38 10.32
N THR A 152 24.45 -12.59 10.79
CA THR A 152 23.45 -13.01 11.77
C THR A 152 22.63 -14.21 11.29
N ILE A 153 22.39 -14.32 9.97
CA ILE A 153 21.70 -15.45 9.34
C ILE A 153 22.59 -16.71 9.32
N ASN A 154 23.89 -16.56 9.58
CA ASN A 154 24.82 -17.68 9.68
C ASN A 154 24.74 -18.39 11.05
N SER A 155 24.04 -17.85 12.04
CA SER A 155 23.80 -18.50 13.34
C SER A 155 22.43 -19.22 13.38
N PRO A 156 22.38 -20.56 13.53
CA PRO A 156 21.12 -21.33 13.64
C PRO A 156 20.19 -20.83 14.76
N ASP A 157 20.76 -20.45 15.92
CA ASP A 157 19.99 -19.97 17.08
C ASP A 157 19.24 -18.66 16.77
N LYS A 158 19.87 -17.73 16.03
CA LYS A 158 19.25 -16.45 15.68
C LYS A 158 18.17 -16.61 14.60
N ILE A 159 18.33 -17.59 13.70
CA ILE A 159 17.28 -18.00 12.76
C ILE A 159 16.09 -18.61 13.51
N PHE A 160 16.35 -19.35 14.59
CA PHE A 160 15.31 -19.92 15.42
C PHE A 160 14.47 -18.83 16.12
N ASP A 161 15.11 -17.83 16.72
CA ASP A 161 14.43 -16.69 17.36
C ASP A 161 13.51 -15.94 16.38
N LEU A 162 13.95 -15.78 15.13
CA LEU A 162 13.15 -15.21 14.05
C LEU A 162 11.95 -16.09 13.73
N MET A 163 12.18 -17.40 13.57
CA MET A 163 11.11 -18.34 13.28
C MET A 163 10.10 -18.45 14.42
N GLU A 164 10.51 -18.27 15.67
CA GLU A 164 9.62 -18.30 16.83
C GLU A 164 8.56 -17.18 16.75
N VAL A 165 8.95 -15.99 16.30
CA VAL A 165 8.00 -14.89 16.02
C VAL A 165 6.99 -15.24 14.93
N PHE A 166 7.39 -16.05 13.93
CA PHE A 166 6.51 -16.52 12.86
C PHE A 166 5.73 -17.80 13.20
N MET A 167 6.09 -18.49 14.29
CA MET A 167 5.40 -19.65 14.84
C MET A 167 4.22 -19.25 15.75
N ASP A 168 4.19 -18.00 16.22
CA ASP A 168 3.12 -17.44 17.04
C ASP A 168 1.79 -17.42 16.26
N GLY A 169 0.76 -18.08 16.80
CA GLY A 169 -0.57 -18.24 16.16
C GLY A 169 -0.70 -19.39 15.13
N LYS A 170 0.33 -20.22 14.92
CA LYS A 170 0.26 -21.39 14.03
C LYS A 170 -0.10 -22.69 14.75
N THR A 171 -0.57 -23.68 14.00
CA THR A 171 -0.89 -25.01 14.54
C THR A 171 0.38 -25.78 14.94
N GLU A 172 0.29 -26.71 15.90
CA GLU A 172 1.43 -27.51 16.36
C GLU A 172 2.11 -28.30 15.22
N LYS A 173 1.34 -28.73 14.23
CA LYS A 173 1.87 -29.40 13.03
C LYS A 173 2.73 -28.47 12.17
N GLU A 174 2.36 -27.20 12.06
CA GLU A 174 3.14 -26.20 11.33
C GLU A 174 4.40 -25.78 12.09
N LYS A 175 4.29 -25.62 13.41
CA LYS A 175 5.44 -25.35 14.28
C LYS A 175 6.47 -26.47 14.20
N ALA A 176 6.03 -27.74 14.21
CA ALA A 176 6.92 -28.90 14.07
C ALA A 176 7.70 -28.87 12.74
N LYS A 177 7.03 -28.59 11.62
CA LYS A 177 7.68 -28.44 10.30
C LYS A 177 8.69 -27.29 10.27
N MET A 178 8.39 -26.17 10.93
CA MET A 178 9.33 -25.05 11.02
C MET A 178 10.57 -25.41 11.85
N LYS A 179 10.42 -26.13 12.96
CA LYS A 179 11.55 -26.66 13.74
C LYS A 179 12.41 -27.63 12.93
N GLU A 180 11.80 -28.46 12.09
CA GLU A 180 12.54 -29.38 11.20
C GLU A 180 13.36 -28.61 10.14
N MET A 181 12.82 -27.53 9.57
CA MET A 181 13.56 -26.68 8.64
C MET A 181 14.81 -26.05 9.29
N VAL A 182 14.71 -25.58 10.54
CA VAL A 182 15.88 -25.06 11.29
C VAL A 182 16.96 -26.13 11.42
N LYS A 183 16.57 -27.34 11.84
CA LYS A 183 17.49 -28.47 12.01
C LYS A 183 18.16 -28.86 10.69
N MET A 184 17.43 -28.80 9.58
CA MET A 184 17.99 -29.08 8.27
C MET A 184 19.02 -28.03 7.85
N LEU A 185 18.79 -26.74 8.15
CA LEU A 185 19.76 -25.67 7.93
C LEU A 185 21.02 -25.83 8.78
N GLU A 186 20.87 -26.28 10.03
CA GLU A 186 21.98 -26.60 10.93
C GLU A 186 22.82 -27.77 10.39
N VAL A 187 22.16 -28.83 9.92
CA VAL A 187 22.83 -29.97 9.28
C VAL A 187 23.54 -29.55 7.98
N MET A 188 22.91 -28.73 7.14
CA MET A 188 23.56 -28.21 5.92
C MET A 188 24.83 -27.41 6.25
N LYS A 189 24.79 -26.55 7.28
CA LYS A 189 25.97 -25.78 7.70
C LYS A 189 27.10 -26.64 8.26
N THR A 190 26.77 -27.68 9.03
CA THR A 190 27.78 -28.60 9.59
C THR A 190 28.41 -29.50 8.52
N LEU A 191 27.67 -29.81 7.45
CA LEU A 191 28.17 -30.53 6.28
C LEU A 191 29.05 -29.66 5.37
N ASP A 192 28.88 -28.34 5.37
CA ASP A 192 29.63 -27.38 4.55
C ASP A 192 30.93 -26.90 5.21
N THR A 193 31.27 -27.40 6.41
CA THR A 193 32.57 -27.13 7.04
C THR A 193 33.67 -27.89 6.29
N PRO A 194 34.66 -27.22 5.68
CA PRO A 194 35.74 -27.90 4.98
C PRO A 194 36.50 -28.80 5.97
N LYS A 195 36.67 -30.07 5.60
CA LYS A 195 37.56 -31.00 6.29
C LYS A 195 38.89 -30.27 6.53
N LYS A 196 39.22 -29.98 7.79
CA LYS A 196 40.58 -29.60 8.19
C LYS A 196 41.50 -30.69 7.65
N GLU A 197 42.27 -30.37 6.62
CA GLU A 197 43.36 -31.22 6.18
C GLU A 197 44.31 -31.38 7.37
N SER A 198 44.33 -32.59 7.92
CA SER A 198 45.45 -33.10 8.65
C SER A 198 46.61 -33.24 7.67
N SER A 199 47.43 -32.20 7.54
CA SER A 199 48.74 -32.26 6.89
C SER A 199 49.82 -32.06 7.96
N SER A 200 50.45 -33.20 8.28
CA SER A 200 51.83 -33.43 8.74
C SER A 200 52.41 -32.63 9.91
#